data_AF-A0A813I296-F1
#
_entry.id   AF-A0A813I296-F1
#
_cell.length_a   1.000
_cell.length_b   1.000
_cell.length_c   1.000
_cell.angle_alpha   90.00
_cell.angle_beta   90.00
_cell.angle_gamma   90.00
#
_symmetry.space_group_name_H-M   'P 1'
#
loop_
_entity.id
_entity.type
_entity.pdbx_description
1 polymer ?
#
loop_
_entity_poly.entity_id
_entity_poly.type
_entity_poly.pdbx_seq_one_letter_code
_entity_poly.pdbx_strand_id
1 'polypeptide(L)'
;MLDSNAMDAKDPEEDPEHNLCGAKHNPGNADCTAAEGPSSVASCKAWFWDLWAEQQIWIEEQLDKSEADWQIAVTHFPCGHQKEFYKKLYQIDYGFASVSRGLDLLVTGHRHNQELWDPAKVDIGDDLHDLGGLTCFVTGGGGGITSEATPNWYDKKDWYGQAQYGFYDLTITKNLIVIKSLNYDGTEVQSAKVTPAPSPAGRPWWCFWCKSQEEADNTSS
;
A
#
# COMPACT_ATOMS: atom_id res chain seq x y z
N MET A 1 11.32 0.02 -2.83
CA MET A 1 10.07 -0.14 -3.61
C MET A 1 9.79 -1.62 -3.68
N LEU A 2 8.54 -2.01 -3.49
CA LEU A 2 8.09 -3.38 -3.65
C LEU A 2 7.59 -3.56 -5.09
N ASP A 3 8.00 -4.65 -5.73
CA ASP A 3 7.52 -5.05 -7.04
C ASP A 3 6.30 -5.95 -6.88
N SER A 4 5.12 -5.36 -7.04
CA SER A 4 3.84 -6.07 -6.97
C SER A 4 3.34 -6.57 -8.34
N ASN A 5 4.17 -6.64 -9.38
CA ASN A 5 3.75 -7.09 -10.72
C ASN A 5 3.21 -8.53 -10.73
N ALA A 6 3.45 -9.31 -9.67
CA ALA A 6 2.82 -10.60 -9.44
C ALA A 6 1.28 -10.58 -9.57
N MET A 7 0.62 -9.44 -9.29
CA MET A 7 -0.84 -9.33 -9.41
C MET A 7 -1.33 -9.36 -10.88
N ASP A 8 -0.51 -8.95 -11.85
CA ASP A 8 -0.78 -9.06 -13.29
C ASP A 8 -0.04 -10.23 -13.96
N ALA A 9 0.71 -11.01 -13.20
CA ALA A 9 1.35 -12.23 -13.67
C ALA A 9 0.38 -13.41 -13.53
N LYS A 10 -0.43 -13.66 -14.57
CA LYS A 10 -1.50 -14.68 -14.60
C LYS A 10 -1.11 -15.85 -15.50
N ASP A 11 -1.95 -16.91 -15.54
CA ASP A 11 -1.68 -18.02 -16.47
C ASP A 11 -1.77 -17.52 -17.93
N PRO A 12 -0.98 -18.04 -18.88
CA PRO A 12 -0.80 -17.39 -20.19
C PRO A 12 -2.08 -17.17 -21.01
N GLU A 13 -3.15 -17.93 -20.74
CA GLU A 13 -4.44 -17.85 -21.40
C GLU A 13 -5.41 -16.87 -20.72
N GLU A 14 -5.10 -16.39 -19.51
CA GLU A 14 -5.96 -15.52 -18.72
C GLU A 14 -5.78 -14.05 -19.09
N ASP A 15 -6.89 -13.30 -19.07
CA ASP A 15 -6.94 -11.83 -19.13
C ASP A 15 -5.90 -11.20 -20.07
N PRO A 16 -5.98 -11.49 -21.37
CA PRO A 16 -4.89 -11.18 -22.28
C PRO A 16 -4.61 -9.67 -22.42
N GLU A 17 -5.52 -8.80 -21.99
CA GLU A 17 -5.37 -7.35 -22.07
C GLU A 17 -4.60 -6.75 -20.87
N HIS A 18 -4.48 -7.47 -19.75
CA HIS A 18 -3.78 -7.02 -18.54
C HIS A 18 -2.75 -8.01 -18.02
N ASN A 19 -2.68 -9.22 -18.60
CA ASN A 19 -1.74 -10.24 -18.19
C ASN A 19 -0.35 -10.02 -18.78
N LEU A 20 0.60 -9.65 -17.93
CA LEU A 20 2.01 -9.48 -18.28
C LEU A 20 2.62 -10.76 -18.87
N CYS A 21 2.12 -11.91 -18.43
CA CYS A 21 2.55 -13.24 -18.86
C CYS A 21 1.67 -13.85 -19.97
N GLY A 22 0.81 -13.04 -20.62
CA GLY A 22 -0.16 -13.54 -21.59
C GLY A 22 0.48 -14.04 -22.89
N ALA A 23 -0.01 -15.17 -23.42
CA ALA A 23 0.48 -15.76 -24.67
C ALA A 23 0.03 -15.00 -25.93
N LYS A 24 -1.02 -14.17 -25.83
CA LYS A 24 -1.59 -13.44 -26.98
C LYS A 24 -0.63 -12.37 -27.54
N HIS A 25 0.12 -11.71 -26.65
CA HIS A 25 0.97 -10.57 -26.99
C HIS A 25 2.47 -10.83 -26.81
N ASN A 26 2.84 -11.97 -26.22
CA ASN A 26 4.23 -12.40 -26.12
C ASN A 26 4.56 -13.45 -27.19
N PRO A 27 5.71 -13.35 -27.88
CA PRO A 27 6.14 -14.39 -28.80
C PRO A 27 6.41 -15.70 -28.04
N GLY A 28 6.18 -16.85 -28.70
CA GLY A 28 6.34 -18.16 -28.05
C GLY A 28 7.77 -18.49 -27.58
N ASN A 29 8.77 -17.77 -28.10
CA ASN A 29 10.17 -17.84 -27.68
C ASN A 29 10.61 -16.59 -26.88
N ALA A 30 9.68 -15.85 -26.29
CA ALA A 30 10.00 -14.73 -25.39
C ALA A 30 10.87 -15.23 -24.23
N ASP A 31 11.93 -14.49 -23.93
CA ASP A 31 12.91 -14.79 -22.89
C ASP A 31 13.45 -13.47 -22.33
N CYS A 32 13.44 -13.35 -21.00
CA CYS A 32 13.90 -12.18 -20.26
C CYS A 32 15.13 -12.47 -19.40
N THR A 33 15.77 -13.65 -19.52
CA THR A 33 16.92 -14.05 -18.69
C THR A 33 18.14 -13.13 -18.82
N ALA A 34 18.28 -12.41 -19.93
CA ALA A 34 19.31 -11.39 -20.09
C ALA A 34 19.21 -10.23 -19.09
N ALA A 35 18.03 -10.04 -18.48
CA ALA A 35 17.75 -9.07 -17.42
C ALA A 35 17.38 -9.77 -16.10
N GLU A 36 17.81 -11.02 -15.91
CA GLU A 36 17.48 -11.85 -14.74
C GLU A 36 15.98 -12.14 -14.57
N GLY A 37 15.20 -11.94 -15.64
CA GLY A 37 13.76 -12.18 -15.70
C GLY A 37 13.36 -13.62 -16.04
N PRO A 38 12.07 -13.87 -16.31
CA PRO A 38 11.60 -15.20 -16.65
C PRO A 38 12.17 -15.73 -17.97
N SER A 39 12.47 -17.02 -18.00
CA SER A 39 13.06 -17.71 -19.17
C SER A 39 12.08 -18.01 -20.31
N SER A 40 10.78 -17.85 -20.06
CA SER A 40 9.70 -18.14 -21.00
C SER A 40 8.38 -17.59 -20.50
N VAL A 41 7.41 -17.47 -21.41
CA VAL A 41 5.99 -17.19 -21.08
C VAL A 41 5.46 -18.20 -20.05
N ALA A 42 5.80 -19.48 -20.19
CA ALA A 42 5.37 -20.53 -19.26
C ALA A 42 5.92 -20.37 -17.84
N SER A 43 7.16 -19.88 -17.70
CA SER A 43 7.79 -19.61 -16.38
C SER A 43 7.45 -18.24 -15.81
N CYS A 44 6.82 -17.35 -16.58
CA CYS A 44 6.65 -15.93 -16.25
C CYS A 44 5.88 -15.72 -14.93
N LYS A 45 4.72 -16.38 -14.79
CA LYS A 45 3.91 -16.28 -13.57
C LYS A 45 4.70 -16.70 -12.33
N ALA A 46 5.28 -17.90 -12.37
CA ALA A 46 6.04 -18.43 -11.24
C ALA A 46 7.17 -17.46 -10.84
N TRP A 47 7.91 -16.94 -11.82
CA TRP A 47 9.01 -16.00 -11.57
C TRP A 47 8.57 -14.74 -10.80
N PHE A 48 7.47 -14.09 -11.20
CA PHE A 48 6.99 -12.89 -10.51
C PHE A 48 6.45 -13.20 -9.11
N TRP A 49 5.79 -14.35 -8.93
CA TRP A 49 5.27 -14.76 -7.63
C TRP A 49 6.37 -15.19 -6.66
N ASP A 50 7.43 -15.82 -7.16
CA ASP A 50 8.63 -16.15 -6.37
C ASP A 50 9.35 -14.86 -5.92
N LEU A 51 9.56 -13.91 -6.86
CA LEU A 51 10.12 -12.59 -6.52
C LEU A 51 9.26 -11.85 -5.48
N TRP A 52 7.93 -11.87 -5.64
CA TRP A 52 7.02 -11.25 -4.68
C TRP A 52 7.16 -11.88 -3.29
N ALA A 53 7.21 -13.22 -3.20
CA ALA A 53 7.40 -13.91 -1.92
C ALA A 53 8.74 -13.56 -1.25
N GLU A 54 9.83 -13.48 -2.03
CA GLU A 54 11.14 -13.03 -1.53
C GLU A 54 11.09 -11.59 -1.02
N GLN A 55 10.41 -10.70 -1.75
CA GLN A 55 10.28 -9.30 -1.37
C GLN A 55 9.41 -9.09 -0.12
N GLN A 56 8.39 -9.92 0.09
CA GLN A 56 7.59 -9.89 1.32
C GLN A 56 8.45 -10.18 2.55
N ILE A 57 9.30 -11.21 2.49
CA ILE A 57 10.24 -11.53 3.56
C ILE A 57 11.24 -10.40 3.74
N TRP A 58 11.82 -9.92 2.64
CA TRP A 58 12.82 -8.86 2.66
C TRP A 58 12.30 -7.59 3.36
N ILE A 59 11.08 -7.13 3.04
CA ILE A 59 10.59 -5.89 3.65
C ILE A 59 10.23 -6.05 5.12
N GLU A 60 9.73 -7.21 5.55
CA GLU A 60 9.54 -7.49 6.97
C GLU A 60 10.86 -7.34 7.73
N GLU A 61 11.94 -7.93 7.21
CA GLU A 61 13.27 -7.80 7.81
C GLU A 61 13.81 -6.36 7.79
N GLN A 62 13.57 -5.61 6.72
CA GLN A 62 14.03 -4.23 6.63
C GLN A 62 13.30 -3.32 7.61
N LEU A 63 11.97 -3.51 7.77
CA LEU A 63 11.18 -2.73 8.71
C LEU A 63 11.65 -2.97 10.16
N ASP A 64 11.92 -4.24 10.52
CA ASP A 64 12.41 -4.60 11.85
C ASP A 64 13.82 -4.04 12.16
N LYS A 65 14.66 -3.84 11.14
CA LYS A 65 16.04 -3.32 11.26
C LYS A 65 16.12 -1.80 11.14
N SER A 66 15.05 -1.13 10.73
CA SER A 66 15.07 0.29 10.41
C SER A 66 15.08 1.16 11.67
N GLU A 67 15.94 2.17 11.67
CA GLU A 67 15.98 3.24 12.69
C GLU A 67 15.36 4.55 12.17
N ALA A 68 14.74 4.52 10.99
CA ALA A 68 14.15 5.71 10.39
C ALA A 68 12.95 6.21 11.20
N ASP A 69 12.80 7.55 11.30
CA ASP A 69 11.62 8.16 11.93
C ASP A 69 10.31 7.84 11.15
N TRP A 70 10.43 7.57 9.85
CA TRP A 70 9.33 7.19 8.96
C TRP A 70 9.72 6.02 8.06
N GLN A 71 8.83 5.05 7.92
CA GLN A 71 8.96 3.94 7.00
C GLN A 71 7.78 3.93 6.04
N ILE A 72 8.07 4.15 4.75
CA ILE A 72 7.07 4.32 3.70
C ILE A 72 7.26 3.23 2.66
N ALA A 73 6.22 2.45 2.38
CA ALA A 73 6.22 1.48 1.30
C ALA A 73 5.69 2.12 0.02
N VAL A 74 6.40 1.88 -1.09
CA VAL A 74 5.95 2.27 -2.43
C VAL A 74 5.84 1.00 -3.27
N THR A 75 4.70 0.80 -3.90
CA THR A 75 4.42 -0.37 -4.75
C THR A 75 3.56 0.04 -5.95
N HIS A 76 3.47 -0.81 -6.96
CA HIS A 76 2.66 -0.50 -8.15
C HIS A 76 1.16 -0.69 -7.88
N PHE A 77 0.74 -1.85 -7.37
CA PHE A 77 -0.66 -2.21 -7.27
C PHE A 77 -1.41 -1.43 -6.18
N PRO A 78 -2.71 -1.15 -6.40
CA PRO A 78 -3.45 -0.24 -5.53
C PRO A 78 -3.72 -0.81 -4.13
N CYS A 79 -3.96 0.07 -3.16
CA CYS A 79 -4.15 -0.18 -1.73
C CYS A 79 -4.91 -1.47 -1.33
N GLY A 80 -5.97 -1.85 -2.07
CA GLY A 80 -6.78 -3.02 -1.75
C GLY A 80 -6.12 -4.38 -2.07
N HIS A 81 -5.07 -4.40 -2.90
CA HIS A 81 -4.35 -5.63 -3.21
C HIS A 81 -3.41 -6.00 -2.08
N GLN A 82 -3.41 -7.29 -1.71
CA GLN A 82 -2.59 -7.79 -0.59
C GLN A 82 -2.83 -7.01 0.71
N LYS A 83 -4.06 -6.53 0.94
CA LYS A 83 -4.42 -5.69 2.09
C LYS A 83 -3.98 -6.28 3.43
N GLU A 84 -4.14 -7.59 3.60
CA GLU A 84 -3.78 -8.30 4.82
C GLU A 84 -2.27 -8.32 5.06
N PHE A 85 -1.46 -8.35 4.00
CA PHE A 85 -0.01 -8.26 4.11
C PHE A 85 0.40 -6.86 4.57
N TYR A 86 -0.09 -5.80 3.93
CA TYR A 86 0.23 -4.43 4.32
C TYR A 86 -0.30 -4.07 5.71
N LYS A 87 -1.50 -4.55 6.08
CA LYS A 87 -2.05 -4.43 7.42
C LYS A 87 -1.11 -5.04 8.46
N LYS A 88 -0.51 -6.20 8.17
CA LYS A 88 0.52 -6.83 9.04
C LYS A 88 1.80 -6.00 9.15
N LEU A 89 2.23 -5.34 8.07
CA LEU A 89 3.41 -4.46 8.11
C LEU A 89 3.15 -3.18 8.94
N TYR A 90 1.91 -2.72 9.00
CA TYR A 90 1.51 -1.63 9.90
C TYR A 90 1.38 -2.11 11.35
N GLN A 91 0.61 -3.18 11.58
CA GLN A 91 0.38 -3.75 12.91
C GLN A 91 0.16 -5.27 12.90
N ILE A 92 0.69 -5.96 13.91
CA ILE A 92 0.35 -7.35 14.21
C ILE A 92 -0.65 -7.36 15.35
N ASP A 93 -1.77 -8.06 15.16
CA ASP A 93 -2.76 -8.31 16.20
C ASP A 93 -2.53 -9.67 16.85
N TYR A 94 -2.27 -9.68 18.16
CA TYR A 94 -2.16 -10.89 19.00
C TYR A 94 -3.47 -11.22 19.74
N GLY A 95 -4.58 -10.54 19.42
CA GLY A 95 -5.91 -10.75 20.00
C GLY A 95 -6.15 -10.03 21.33
N PHE A 96 -5.09 -9.68 22.06
CA PHE A 96 -5.15 -8.86 23.28
C PHE A 96 -4.25 -7.63 23.24
N ALA A 97 -3.39 -7.54 22.23
CA ALA A 97 -2.51 -6.40 21.98
C ALA A 97 -2.22 -6.31 20.48
N SER A 98 -2.27 -5.08 19.96
CA SER A 98 -1.77 -4.77 18.62
C SER A 98 -0.42 -4.07 18.75
N VAL A 99 0.59 -4.58 18.02
CA VAL A 99 1.96 -4.07 18.03
C VAL A 99 2.29 -3.57 16.63
N SER A 100 2.79 -2.35 16.50
CA SER A 100 3.20 -1.86 15.19
C SER A 100 4.45 -2.59 14.69
N ARG A 101 4.51 -2.83 13.37
CA ARG A 101 5.71 -3.30 12.67
C ARG A 101 6.49 -2.17 11.99
N GLY A 102 6.02 -0.94 12.13
CA GLY A 102 6.77 0.27 11.74
C GLY A 102 6.46 0.83 10.36
N LEU A 103 5.63 0.19 9.52
CA LEU A 103 5.13 0.84 8.31
C LEU A 103 4.19 1.99 8.67
N ASP A 104 4.41 3.18 8.14
CA ASP A 104 3.60 4.38 8.45
C ASP A 104 2.64 4.76 7.30
N LEU A 105 3.07 4.55 6.07
CA LEU A 105 2.36 5.02 4.88
C LEU A 105 2.59 4.07 3.70
N LEU A 106 1.51 3.78 2.97
CA LEU A 106 1.54 3.02 1.72
C LEU A 106 1.23 3.92 0.52
N VAL A 107 2.14 3.93 -0.45
CA VAL A 107 2.03 4.69 -1.69
C VAL A 107 1.89 3.72 -2.85
N THR A 108 0.82 3.87 -3.63
CA THR A 108 0.46 2.94 -4.70
C THR A 108 0.13 3.65 -6.01
N GLY A 109 -0.06 2.90 -7.09
CA GLY A 109 -0.47 3.43 -8.39
C GLY A 109 -1.37 2.44 -9.12
N HIS A 110 -0.99 2.08 -10.36
CA HIS A 110 -1.68 1.13 -11.24
C HIS A 110 -3.05 1.60 -11.76
N ARG A 111 -4.00 1.94 -10.88
CA ARG A 111 -5.26 2.57 -11.31
C ARG A 111 -5.00 4.02 -11.73
N HIS A 112 -5.48 4.39 -12.91
CA HIS A 112 -5.26 5.71 -13.50
C HIS A 112 -6.20 6.79 -12.93
N ASN A 113 -6.17 6.95 -11.60
CA ASN A 113 -6.92 7.91 -10.82
C ASN A 113 -6.12 8.32 -9.55
N GLN A 114 -6.74 9.14 -8.70
CA GLN A 114 -6.21 9.56 -7.40
C GLN A 114 -7.18 9.12 -6.30
N GLU A 115 -6.66 8.35 -5.34
CA GLU A 115 -7.44 7.87 -4.19
C GLU A 115 -6.68 8.07 -2.91
N LEU A 116 -7.28 8.75 -1.93
CA LEU A 116 -6.73 8.88 -0.58
C LEU A 116 -7.57 8.07 0.41
N TRP A 117 -7.00 6.98 0.90
CA TRP A 117 -7.61 6.09 1.88
C TRP A 117 -7.16 6.54 3.27
N ASP A 118 -7.97 7.42 3.87
CA ASP A 118 -7.76 7.96 5.21
C ASP A 118 -8.51 7.09 6.23
N PRO A 119 -7.82 6.36 7.12
CA PRO A 119 -8.45 5.47 8.10
C PRO A 119 -9.41 6.22 9.04
N ALA A 120 -9.24 7.53 9.23
CA ALA A 120 -10.16 8.35 10.03
C ALA A 120 -11.50 8.63 9.32
N LYS A 121 -11.63 8.27 8.04
CA LYS A 121 -12.81 8.49 7.20
C LYS A 121 -13.40 7.19 6.62
N VAL A 122 -12.89 6.02 7.04
CA VAL A 122 -13.44 4.73 6.63
C VAL A 122 -14.76 4.48 7.37
N ASP A 123 -15.83 4.23 6.62
CA ASP A 123 -17.14 3.92 7.18
C ASP A 123 -17.17 2.54 7.85
N ILE A 124 -17.99 2.37 8.88
CA ILE A 124 -18.16 1.08 9.56
C ILE A 124 -18.71 0.05 8.56
N GLY A 125 -17.95 -1.03 8.32
CA GLY A 125 -18.31 -2.11 7.40
C GLY A 125 -17.71 -1.99 5.99
N ASP A 126 -16.86 -1.00 5.75
CA ASP A 126 -16.10 -0.87 4.51
C ASP A 126 -14.82 -1.73 4.54
N ASP A 127 -15.00 -3.04 4.36
CA ASP A 127 -13.92 -4.03 4.38
C ASP A 127 -12.89 -3.81 3.26
N LEU A 128 -13.24 -3.06 2.20
CA LEU A 128 -12.34 -2.79 1.09
C LEU A 128 -11.26 -1.78 1.50
N HIS A 129 -11.66 -0.74 2.24
CA HIS A 129 -10.76 0.33 2.68
C HIS A 129 -10.15 0.09 4.08
N ASP A 130 -10.55 -0.97 4.81
CA ASP A 130 -9.92 -1.34 6.08
C ASP A 130 -8.50 -1.90 5.90
N LEU A 131 -7.50 -1.03 6.11
CA LEU A 131 -6.08 -1.39 6.21
C LEU A 131 -5.58 -1.44 7.66
N GLY A 132 -6.48 -1.60 8.64
CA GLY A 132 -6.14 -1.69 10.06
C GLY A 132 -5.55 -0.40 10.63
N GLY A 133 -5.90 0.76 10.09
CA GLY A 133 -5.37 2.06 10.51
C GLY A 133 -4.19 2.58 9.69
N LEU A 134 -3.66 1.80 8.74
CA LEU A 134 -2.66 2.27 7.78
C LEU A 134 -3.29 3.27 6.79
N THR A 135 -2.67 4.42 6.63
CA THR A 135 -3.03 5.35 5.54
C THR A 135 -2.42 4.87 4.24
N CYS A 136 -3.22 4.88 3.16
CA CYS A 136 -2.77 4.54 1.84
C CYS A 136 -3.25 5.56 0.80
N PHE A 137 -2.51 5.76 -0.28
CA PHE A 137 -3.06 6.45 -1.43
C PHE A 137 -2.62 5.83 -2.76
N VAL A 138 -3.46 6.02 -3.78
CA VAL A 138 -3.26 5.64 -5.18
C VAL A 138 -2.95 6.90 -5.97
N THR A 139 -1.79 6.96 -6.62
CA THR A 139 -1.33 8.09 -7.44
C THR A 139 -1.09 7.72 -8.90
N GLY A 140 -1.95 6.88 -9.50
CA GLY A 140 -1.77 6.45 -10.90
C GLY A 140 -2.30 7.43 -11.95
N GLY A 141 -3.07 8.44 -11.54
CA GLY A 141 -3.56 9.54 -12.39
C GLY A 141 -2.50 10.60 -12.74
N GLY A 142 -1.23 10.23 -12.91
CA GLY A 142 -0.12 11.17 -13.12
C GLY A 142 -0.06 11.87 -14.48
N GLY A 143 -1.02 11.60 -15.38
CA GLY A 143 -1.08 12.20 -16.73
C GLY A 143 -0.76 11.23 -17.88
N GLY A 144 -1.00 9.92 -17.69
CA GLY A 144 -1.03 8.95 -18.79
C GLY A 144 -2.14 9.25 -19.82
N ILE A 145 -2.14 8.53 -20.95
CA ILE A 145 -3.11 8.76 -22.04
C ILE A 145 -4.56 8.51 -21.59
N THR A 146 -4.76 7.59 -20.64
CA THR A 146 -6.08 7.18 -20.16
C THR A 146 -6.22 7.44 -18.66
N SER A 147 -7.41 7.85 -18.25
CA SER A 147 -7.88 7.83 -16.87
C SER A 147 -8.89 6.69 -16.70
N GLU A 148 -9.13 6.24 -15.46
CA GLU A 148 -10.12 5.18 -15.17
C GLU A 148 -11.54 5.58 -15.57
N ALA A 149 -11.87 6.86 -15.38
CA ALA A 149 -13.16 7.43 -15.73
C ALA A 149 -13.00 8.79 -16.42
N THR A 150 -14.12 9.40 -16.82
CA THR A 150 -14.11 10.74 -17.42
C THR A 150 -13.45 11.77 -16.50
N PRO A 151 -12.49 12.60 -16.95
CA PRO A 151 -11.90 13.64 -16.11
C PRO A 151 -12.84 14.84 -15.90
N ASN A 152 -14.07 14.78 -16.42
CA ASN A 152 -15.07 15.83 -16.25
C ASN A 152 -15.52 15.91 -14.78
N TRP A 153 -15.15 17.00 -14.10
CA TRP A 153 -15.51 17.24 -12.70
C TRP A 153 -17.02 17.25 -12.43
N TYR A 154 -17.85 17.52 -13.44
CA TYR A 154 -19.31 17.54 -13.31
C TYR A 154 -19.96 16.16 -13.53
N ASP A 155 -19.18 15.15 -13.95
CA ASP A 155 -19.65 13.78 -14.17
C ASP A 155 -18.75 12.80 -13.42
N LYS A 156 -19.10 12.53 -12.16
CA LYS A 156 -18.31 11.67 -11.26
C LYS A 156 -18.93 10.30 -11.01
N LYS A 157 -19.90 9.90 -11.83
CA LYS A 157 -20.71 8.69 -11.57
C LYS A 157 -19.84 7.43 -11.47
N ASP A 158 -18.88 7.30 -12.37
CA ASP A 158 -17.99 6.14 -12.46
C ASP A 158 -16.62 6.42 -11.82
N TRP A 159 -16.48 7.52 -11.07
CA TRP A 159 -15.23 7.83 -10.41
C TRP A 159 -14.99 6.87 -9.26
N TYR A 160 -13.77 6.35 -9.24
CA TYR A 160 -13.19 5.78 -8.06
C TYR A 160 -12.16 6.77 -7.51
N GLY A 161 -12.21 7.07 -6.21
CA GLY A 161 -11.39 8.12 -5.61
C GLY A 161 -11.89 9.55 -5.83
N GLN A 162 -10.99 10.51 -5.67
CA GLN A 162 -11.36 11.93 -5.57
C GLN A 162 -11.00 12.76 -6.80
N ALA A 163 -10.05 12.31 -7.62
CA ALA A 163 -9.67 12.94 -8.88
C ALA A 163 -9.21 11.90 -9.91
N GLN A 164 -9.28 12.25 -11.20
CA GLN A 164 -8.79 11.40 -12.29
C GLN A 164 -7.33 11.71 -12.65
N TYR A 165 -6.96 12.99 -12.66
CA TYR A 165 -5.59 13.43 -12.90
C TYR A 165 -5.09 14.30 -11.76
N GLY A 166 -3.81 14.17 -11.40
CA GLY A 166 -3.24 14.92 -10.30
C GLY A 166 -1.95 14.33 -9.76
N PHE A 167 -1.58 14.79 -8.57
CA PHE A 167 -0.42 14.33 -7.82
C PHE A 167 -0.65 14.56 -6.33
N TYR A 168 0.16 13.91 -5.50
CA TYR A 168 0.18 14.14 -4.06
C TYR A 168 1.36 15.01 -3.65
N ASP A 169 1.08 16.00 -2.82
CA ASP A 169 2.09 16.81 -2.12
C ASP A 169 2.17 16.36 -0.65
N LEU A 170 3.38 16.07 -0.19
CA LEU A 170 3.66 15.55 1.15
C LEU A 170 4.54 16.55 1.91
N THR A 171 4.00 17.08 3.00
CA THR A 171 4.80 17.83 3.97
C THR A 171 5.14 16.91 5.14
N ILE A 172 6.44 16.58 5.29
CA ILE A 172 6.92 15.63 6.30
C ILE A 172 7.66 16.38 7.41
N THR A 173 7.26 16.10 8.65
CA THR A 173 7.95 16.50 9.88
C THR A 173 8.25 15.27 10.71
N LYS A 174 8.97 15.40 11.83
CA LYS A 174 9.27 14.26 12.71
C LYS A 174 8.01 13.54 13.25
N ASN A 175 6.89 14.25 13.42
CA ASN A 175 5.70 13.72 14.11
C ASN A 175 4.44 13.71 13.24
N LEU A 176 4.52 14.22 12.01
CA LEU A 176 3.37 14.38 11.14
C LEU A 176 3.79 14.35 9.66
N ILE A 177 3.11 13.53 8.87
CA ILE A 177 3.02 13.69 7.41
C ILE A 177 1.65 14.31 7.11
N VAL A 178 1.65 15.42 6.38
CA VAL A 178 0.43 15.99 5.78
C VAL A 178 0.42 15.61 4.31
N ILE A 179 -0.63 14.88 3.91
CA ILE A 179 -0.86 14.43 2.54
C ILE A 179 -1.91 15.33 1.92
N LYS A 180 -1.63 15.88 0.74
CA LYS A 180 -2.58 16.66 -0.05
C LYS A 180 -2.73 16.05 -1.43
N SER A 181 -3.95 15.66 -1.78
CA SER A 181 -4.33 15.31 -3.15
C SER A 181 -4.57 16.61 -3.92
N LEU A 182 -3.76 16.86 -4.93
CA LEU A 182 -3.87 18.01 -5.82
C LEU A 182 -4.35 17.52 -7.18
N ASN A 183 -5.39 18.17 -7.72
CA ASN A 183 -5.85 17.97 -9.09
C ASN A 183 -4.79 18.49 -10.08
N TYR A 184 -4.91 18.15 -11.36
CA TYR A 184 -3.95 18.56 -12.41
C TYR A 184 -3.76 20.09 -12.53
N ASP A 185 -4.72 20.89 -12.07
CA ASP A 185 -4.69 22.35 -12.07
C ASP A 185 -4.08 22.95 -10.77
N GLY A 186 -3.64 22.09 -9.84
CA GLY A 186 -3.08 22.48 -8.54
C GLY A 186 -4.12 22.70 -7.44
N THR A 187 -5.42 22.49 -7.71
CA THR A 187 -6.47 22.62 -6.70
C THR A 187 -6.41 21.46 -5.71
N GLU A 188 -6.40 21.74 -4.40
CA GLU A 188 -6.51 20.71 -3.37
C GLU A 188 -7.91 20.10 -3.36
N VAL A 189 -7.97 18.78 -3.51
CA VAL A 189 -9.22 18.00 -3.55
C VAL A 189 -9.48 17.31 -2.22
N GLN A 190 -8.44 16.81 -1.58
CA GLN A 190 -8.53 16.15 -0.28
C GLN A 190 -7.20 16.20 0.46
N SER A 191 -7.24 16.08 1.78
CA SER A 191 -6.06 15.90 2.61
C SER A 191 -6.26 14.88 3.73
N ALA A 192 -5.15 14.32 4.18
CA ALA A 192 -5.04 13.41 5.31
C ALA A 192 -3.80 13.74 6.15
N LYS A 193 -3.79 13.24 7.38
CA LYS A 193 -2.69 13.39 8.33
C LYS A 193 -2.27 12.01 8.80
N VAL A 194 -0.98 11.72 8.73
CA VAL A 194 -0.39 10.48 9.23
C VAL A 194 0.52 10.83 10.39
N THR A 195 0.32 10.14 11.52
CA THR A 195 1.24 10.15 12.66
C THR A 195 2.11 8.90 12.62
N PRO A 196 3.34 8.93 13.15
CA PRO A 196 4.19 7.73 13.18
C PRO A 196 3.45 6.58 13.84
N ALA A 197 3.57 5.40 13.25
CA ALA A 197 3.10 4.17 13.83
C ALA A 197 3.83 3.97 15.18
N PRO A 198 3.13 3.49 16.23
CA PRO A 198 3.71 3.46 17.56
C PRO A 198 4.93 2.53 17.60
N SER A 199 6.14 3.10 17.75
CA SER A 199 7.41 2.39 17.61
C SER A 199 7.45 1.05 18.38
N PRO A 200 8.05 -0.01 17.82
CA PRO A 200 8.38 -1.23 18.57
C PRO A 200 9.38 -0.93 19.70
N ALA A 201 10.32 -0.01 19.45
CA ALA A 201 11.47 0.28 20.32
C ALA A 201 11.15 1.03 21.63
N GLY A 202 9.92 1.52 21.79
CA GLY A 202 9.46 2.20 23.01
C GLY A 202 8.85 1.27 24.07
N ARG A 203 8.76 -0.04 23.82
CA ARG A 203 8.11 -0.98 24.75
C ARG A 203 9.10 -2.01 25.28
N PRO A 204 9.34 -2.05 26.60
CA PRO A 204 10.03 -3.17 27.21
C PRO A 204 9.26 -4.47 26.90
N TRP A 205 9.97 -5.54 26.56
CA TRP A 205 9.40 -6.88 26.28
C TRP A 205 8.49 -7.42 27.41
N TRP A 206 8.55 -6.83 28.60
CA TRP A 206 7.75 -7.17 29.79
C TRP A 206 6.34 -6.53 29.81
N CYS A 207 6.01 -5.59 28.91
CA CYS A 207 4.71 -4.89 28.89
C CYS A 207 3.53 -5.73 28.32
N PHE A 208 3.61 -7.06 28.37
CA PHE A 208 2.45 -7.94 28.14
C PHE A 208 1.44 -7.90 29.31
N TRP A 209 1.81 -7.34 30.48
CA TRP A 209 1.00 -7.38 31.71
C TRP A 209 0.70 -6.02 32.37
N CYS A 210 1.09 -4.88 31.80
CA CYS A 210 1.02 -3.60 32.54
C CYS A 210 -0.37 -2.95 32.62
N LYS A 211 -1.33 -3.28 31.74
CA LYS A 211 -2.68 -2.69 31.86
C LYS A 211 -3.45 -3.13 33.10
N SER A 212 -3.02 -4.17 33.82
CA SER A 212 -3.68 -4.61 35.06
C SER A 212 -3.01 -4.10 36.35
N GLN A 213 -1.88 -3.38 36.29
CA GLN A 213 -1.21 -2.86 37.50
C GLN A 213 -1.41 -1.36 37.72
N GLU A 214 -1.47 -0.52 36.68
CA GLU A 214 -1.71 0.92 36.85
C GLU A 214 -3.11 1.26 37.39
N GLU A 215 -4.12 0.42 37.15
CA GLU A 215 -5.46 0.58 37.72
C GLU A 215 -5.56 0.07 39.17
N ALA A 216 -4.63 -0.79 39.62
CA ALA A 216 -4.58 -1.29 40.99
C ALA A 216 -3.89 -0.30 41.95
N ASP A 217 -2.84 0.40 41.49
CA ASP A 217 -2.07 1.29 42.35
C ASP A 217 -2.71 2.68 42.55
N ASN A 218 -3.60 3.13 41.65
CA ASN A 218 -4.31 4.42 41.78
C ASN A 218 -5.57 4.37 42.66
N THR A 219 -5.83 3.26 43.35
CA THR A 219 -6.92 3.16 44.36
C THR A 219 -6.41 3.01 45.79
N SER A 220 -5.09 3.17 46.03
CA SER A 220 -4.51 3.12 47.37
C SER A 220 -3.47 4.21 47.62
N SER A 221 -3.92 5.46 47.79
CA SER A 221 -3.32 6.43 48.72
C SER A 221 -4.24 7.61 49.00
#